data_AF-A0A9W6IM99-F1
#
_entry.id   AF-A0A9W6IM99-F1
#
_cell.length_a   1.000
_cell.length_b   1.000
_cell.length_c   1.000
_cell.angle_alpha   90.00
_cell.angle_beta   90.00
_cell.angle_gamma   90.00
#
_symmetry.space_group_name_H-M   'P 1'
#
loop_
_entity.id
_entity.type
_entity.pdbx_description
1 polymer ?
#
loop_
_entity_poly.entity_id
_entity_poly.type
_entity_poly.pdbx_seq_one_letter_code
_entity_poly.pdbx_strand_id
1 'polypeptide(L)'
;MIESASLDVWQMWAILGGLVVAIVFFVWDRFPIEIVSASIVAALMLFFHFFPLEDGRPSIAALLEGFANPALFTILCLLIVGQGIFQTGAMEGPTQFLLSSYDQRPRGTLIAMFAFVFVVSAFINNTPVVVMFVPILVAIARRMEKSPSKLMIPLSYVCILAGMTTLIGSSTNLLVAEQLRTISGVSLDFFTPTVPGLFLAAFGLVYIVFVLPRLLPDRDTMEGELAGSGEGRQYIAQIEVTADHPLAGKRPVAGMFADLPDMTVRMIQRGEHALLPPFDQIELKAGDLVIVAATRQTLSNLLSKRADFMRGMLEASGPGENPTPGDSLMITEAVVAPGSRLIGRTIQQIGFRHATGCIVLGIQRRSRMIRSRMGEIRLEAGDTLLLFGSTSSMRQLRSDRDLLLMEWATTALADPRRANVARAIFAGVVIAAATSLMPIALASFLGAVAMIAGGCLNTRQAARAVDIRIYLLIGSAIALGTALQITGGADLLATGVVTVFSPFGPVVLMSAMFILIALLTNVLSNSATAILFTPIAVGAANQIGADPSLFALTVLFAANTCFATPIGYQTNLLVMGPGHYRFMDYIRAGAPMVVLFWIAFTLYISLLYAFDLV
;
A
#
# COMPACT_ATOMS: atom_id res chain seq x y z
N MET A 1 45.88 -2.66 -30.34
CA MET A 1 44.71 -2.22 -31.14
C MET A 1 43.69 -3.34 -31.38
N ILE A 2 44.08 -4.60 -31.65
CA ILE A 2 43.10 -5.71 -31.74
C ILE A 2 42.76 -6.29 -30.34
N GLU A 3 43.72 -6.36 -29.42
CA GLU A 3 43.45 -6.78 -28.02
C GLU A 3 42.62 -5.76 -27.22
N SER A 4 42.84 -4.45 -27.42
CA SER A 4 42.08 -3.38 -26.76
C SER A 4 40.60 -3.41 -27.13
N ALA A 5 40.27 -3.59 -28.41
CA ALA A 5 38.89 -3.72 -28.88
C ALA A 5 38.18 -5.00 -28.38
N SER A 6 38.93 -6.05 -28.04
CA SER A 6 38.36 -7.28 -27.47
C SER A 6 38.05 -7.16 -25.97
N LEU A 7 38.77 -6.29 -25.26
CA LEU A 7 38.60 -6.05 -23.82
C LEU A 7 37.32 -5.27 -23.51
N ASP A 8 36.97 -4.27 -24.32
CA ASP A 8 35.74 -3.48 -24.14
C ASP A 8 34.48 -4.33 -24.38
N VAL A 9 34.53 -5.27 -25.34
CA VAL A 9 33.39 -6.09 -25.73
C VAL A 9 32.98 -7.08 -24.63
N TRP A 10 33.93 -7.72 -23.94
CA TRP A 10 33.55 -8.67 -22.87
C TRP A 10 33.05 -7.95 -21.62
N GLN A 11 33.57 -6.74 -21.31
CA GLN A 11 33.06 -5.92 -20.21
C GLN A 11 31.62 -5.50 -20.46
N MET A 12 31.28 -5.12 -21.69
CA MET A 12 29.90 -4.89 -22.12
C MET A 12 29.01 -6.11 -21.85
N TRP A 13 29.42 -7.31 -22.28
CA TRP A 13 28.65 -8.54 -22.04
C TRP A 13 28.54 -8.89 -20.55
N ALA A 14 29.58 -8.59 -19.75
CA ALA A 14 29.56 -8.79 -18.30
C ALA A 14 28.55 -7.85 -17.62
N ILE A 15 28.49 -6.57 -18.01
CA ILE A 15 27.49 -5.62 -17.51
C ILE A 15 26.09 -6.02 -17.96
N LEU A 16 25.89 -6.46 -19.21
CA LEU A 16 24.60 -6.97 -19.69
C LEU A 16 24.17 -8.25 -18.93
N GLY A 17 25.10 -9.16 -18.65
CA GLY A 17 24.85 -10.33 -17.81
C GLY A 17 24.49 -9.94 -16.38
N GLY A 18 25.22 -8.98 -15.80
CA GLY A 18 24.94 -8.40 -14.48
C GLY A 18 23.56 -7.72 -14.43
N LEU A 19 23.15 -7.03 -15.49
CA LEU A 19 21.81 -6.46 -15.65
C LEU A 19 20.74 -7.55 -15.63
N VAL A 20 20.92 -8.66 -16.36
CA VAL A 20 19.99 -9.80 -16.34
C VAL A 20 19.90 -10.40 -14.93
N VAL A 21 21.03 -10.58 -14.25
CA VAL A 21 21.06 -11.07 -12.86
C VAL A 21 20.34 -10.10 -11.91
N ALA A 22 20.58 -8.81 -12.03
CA ALA A 22 19.88 -7.78 -11.26
C ALA A 22 18.37 -7.83 -11.46
N ILE A 23 17.91 -7.98 -12.72
CA ILE A 23 16.49 -8.16 -13.05
C ILE A 23 15.94 -9.39 -12.35
N VAL A 24 16.62 -10.54 -12.46
CA VAL A 24 16.19 -11.79 -11.80
C VAL A 24 16.04 -11.57 -10.29
N PHE A 25 16.99 -10.90 -9.63
CA PHE A 25 16.87 -10.61 -8.20
C PHE A 25 15.71 -9.64 -7.88
N PHE A 26 15.45 -8.64 -8.73
CA PHE A 26 14.27 -7.78 -8.58
C PHE A 26 12.95 -8.53 -8.79
N VAL A 27 12.92 -9.55 -9.67
CA VAL A 27 11.72 -10.38 -9.92
C VAL A 27 11.48 -11.38 -8.78
N TRP A 28 12.56 -11.96 -8.24
CA TRP A 28 12.46 -13.10 -7.33
C TRP A 28 11.80 -12.73 -5.99
N ASP A 29 11.69 -11.44 -5.65
CA ASP A 29 11.04 -10.86 -4.46
C ASP A 29 11.39 -11.54 -3.12
N ARG A 30 12.45 -12.35 -3.10
CA ARG A 30 12.96 -13.05 -1.94
C ARG A 30 13.84 -12.15 -1.09
N PHE A 31 14.41 -11.13 -1.72
CA PHE A 31 15.30 -10.16 -1.10
C PHE A 31 14.66 -8.77 -1.14
N PRO A 32 14.78 -7.98 -0.06
CA PRO A 32 14.37 -6.58 -0.07
C PRO A 32 15.05 -5.80 -1.20
N ILE A 33 14.28 -4.95 -1.89
CA ILE A 33 14.77 -4.15 -3.03
C ILE A 33 15.98 -3.28 -2.66
N GLU A 34 16.06 -2.86 -1.40
CA GLU A 34 17.17 -2.13 -0.79
C GLU A 34 18.47 -2.92 -0.90
N ILE A 35 18.42 -4.20 -0.54
CA ILE A 35 19.59 -5.10 -0.52
C ILE A 35 20.03 -5.38 -1.95
N VAL A 36 19.07 -5.63 -2.85
CA VAL A 36 19.37 -5.86 -4.27
C VAL A 36 20.05 -4.62 -4.87
N SER A 37 19.49 -3.43 -4.63
CA SER A 37 20.02 -2.15 -5.13
C SER A 37 21.43 -1.87 -4.59
N ALA A 38 21.66 -2.06 -3.28
CA ALA A 38 22.97 -1.91 -2.67
C ALA A 38 23.99 -2.92 -3.22
N SER A 39 23.55 -4.16 -3.46
CA SER A 39 24.40 -5.23 -4.01
C SER A 39 24.81 -4.93 -5.45
N ILE A 40 23.91 -4.35 -6.27
CA ILE A 40 24.23 -3.91 -7.63
C ILE A 40 25.33 -2.85 -7.61
N VAL A 41 25.19 -1.81 -6.78
CA VAL A 41 26.20 -0.77 -6.66
C VAL A 41 27.54 -1.34 -6.20
N ALA A 42 27.53 -2.19 -5.18
CA ALA A 42 28.74 -2.85 -4.68
C ALA A 42 29.40 -3.74 -5.75
N ALA A 43 28.60 -4.49 -6.51
CA ALA A 43 29.09 -5.34 -7.59
C ALA A 43 29.70 -4.51 -8.73
N LEU A 44 29.07 -3.40 -9.12
CA LEU A 44 29.60 -2.48 -10.14
C LEU A 44 30.91 -1.83 -9.67
N MET A 45 30.96 -1.35 -8.43
CA MET A 45 32.18 -0.77 -7.86
C MET A 45 33.32 -1.79 -7.82
N LEU A 46 33.04 -3.03 -7.41
CA LEU A 46 34.03 -4.10 -7.38
C LEU A 46 34.48 -4.46 -8.80
N PHE A 47 33.54 -4.57 -9.74
CA PHE A 47 33.83 -4.89 -11.13
C PHE A 47 34.76 -3.86 -11.78
N PHE A 48 34.41 -2.57 -11.75
CA PHE A 48 35.23 -1.52 -12.35
C PHE A 48 36.53 -1.22 -11.58
N HIS A 49 36.62 -1.61 -10.31
CA HIS A 49 37.89 -1.54 -9.58
C HIS A 49 38.91 -2.57 -10.08
N PHE A 50 38.47 -3.81 -10.31
CA PHE A 50 39.35 -4.89 -10.81
C PHE A 50 39.52 -4.87 -12.33
N PHE A 51 38.52 -4.36 -13.06
CA PHE A 51 38.48 -4.30 -14.51
C PHE A 51 38.16 -2.87 -14.99
N PRO A 52 39.10 -1.92 -14.81
CA PRO A 52 38.91 -0.56 -15.32
C PRO A 52 38.89 -0.54 -16.86
N LEU A 53 38.09 0.36 -17.45
CA LEU A 53 38.17 0.68 -18.88
C LEU A 53 39.45 1.48 -19.18
N GLU A 54 39.88 1.50 -20.45
CA GLU A 54 41.13 2.18 -20.87
C GLU A 54 41.15 3.67 -20.47
N ASP A 55 39.99 4.33 -20.42
CA ASP A 55 39.82 5.73 -20.03
C ASP A 55 39.79 5.96 -18.50
N GLY A 56 39.92 4.91 -17.69
CA GLY A 56 39.82 4.98 -16.22
C GLY A 56 38.41 5.29 -15.70
N ARG A 57 37.38 5.14 -16.54
CA ARG A 57 35.97 5.37 -16.22
C ARG A 57 35.23 4.02 -16.05
N PRO A 58 34.07 4.01 -15.37
CA PRO A 58 33.65 4.98 -14.37
C PRO A 58 34.53 4.88 -13.12
N SER A 59 34.90 6.02 -12.55
CA SER A 59 35.50 6.05 -11.22
C SER A 59 34.47 5.63 -10.17
N ILE A 60 34.92 5.19 -8.99
CA ILE A 60 34.01 4.91 -7.86
C ILE A 60 33.13 6.13 -7.54
N ALA A 61 33.70 7.34 -7.64
CA ALA A 61 32.95 8.58 -7.46
C ALA A 61 31.84 8.74 -8.50
N ALA A 62 32.11 8.43 -9.78
CA ALA A 62 31.10 8.49 -10.85
C ALA A 62 29.94 7.49 -10.63
N LEU A 63 30.23 6.30 -10.09
CA LEU A 63 29.19 5.32 -9.72
C LEU A 63 28.36 5.78 -8.51
N LEU A 64 28.94 6.57 -7.60
CA LEU A 64 28.27 7.09 -6.41
C LEU A 64 27.62 8.47 -6.62
N GLU A 65 27.95 9.18 -7.69
CA GLU A 65 27.47 10.54 -7.98
C GLU A 65 25.93 10.59 -8.05
N GLY A 66 25.31 9.50 -8.50
CA GLY A 66 23.85 9.34 -8.49
C GLY A 66 23.18 9.48 -7.12
N PHE A 67 23.90 9.22 -6.03
CA PHE A 67 23.39 9.39 -4.66
C PHE A 67 23.41 10.85 -4.16
N ALA A 68 24.23 11.71 -4.77
CA ALA A 68 24.31 13.14 -4.47
C ALA A 68 23.42 13.99 -5.40
N ASN A 69 22.54 13.31 -6.15
CA ASN A 69 21.82 13.90 -7.25
C ASN A 69 20.72 14.90 -6.77
N PRO A 70 20.65 16.12 -7.32
CA PRO A 70 19.67 17.14 -6.89
C PRO A 70 18.20 16.71 -6.99
N ALA A 71 17.86 15.90 -8.00
CA ALA A 71 16.49 15.43 -8.17
C ALA A 71 16.18 14.26 -7.22
N LEU A 72 17.15 13.40 -6.90
CA LEU A 72 16.99 12.48 -5.77
C LEU A 72 16.68 13.22 -4.46
N PHE A 73 17.43 14.29 -4.17
CA PHE A 73 17.15 15.14 -3.00
C PHE A 73 15.77 15.78 -3.04
N THR A 74 15.33 16.25 -4.21
CA THR A 74 13.99 16.80 -4.42
C THR A 74 12.92 15.79 -4.01
N ILE A 75 13.05 14.54 -4.45
CA ILE A 75 12.09 13.47 -4.16
C ILE A 75 11.98 13.26 -2.65
N LEU A 76 13.12 13.13 -1.96
CA LEU A 76 13.14 12.92 -0.52
C LEU A 76 12.48 14.09 0.23
N CYS A 77 12.76 15.33 -0.19
CA CYS A 77 12.15 16.51 0.42
C CYS A 77 10.64 16.54 0.20
N LEU A 78 10.17 16.19 -1.00
CA LEU A 78 8.75 16.17 -1.27
C LEU A 78 8.03 15.00 -0.57
N LEU A 79 8.69 13.86 -0.32
CA LEU A 79 8.15 12.80 0.55
C LEU A 79 7.94 13.31 1.98
N ILE A 80 8.88 14.11 2.50
CA ILE A 80 8.72 14.78 3.81
C ILE A 80 7.52 15.74 3.77
N VAL A 81 7.39 16.56 2.73
CA VAL A 81 6.24 17.48 2.58
C VAL A 81 4.91 16.71 2.52
N GLY A 82 4.83 15.64 1.73
CA GLY A 82 3.66 14.77 1.63
C GLY A 82 3.32 14.12 2.97
N GLN A 83 4.33 13.64 3.71
CA GLN A 83 4.13 13.11 5.07
C GLN A 83 3.63 14.18 6.03
N GLY A 84 4.04 15.44 5.87
CA GLY A 84 3.57 16.58 6.68
C GLY A 84 2.08 16.86 6.48
N ILE A 85 1.59 16.80 5.24
CA ILE A 85 0.15 16.87 4.94
C ILE A 85 -0.60 15.74 5.63
N PHE A 86 -0.07 14.52 5.51
CA PHE A 86 -0.72 13.34 6.07
C PHE A 86 -0.78 13.40 7.60
N GLN A 87 0.34 13.70 8.25
CA GLN A 87 0.48 13.66 9.70
C GLN A 87 -0.31 14.77 10.42
N THR A 88 -0.55 15.90 9.75
CA THR A 88 -1.30 17.04 10.31
C THR A 88 -2.81 16.90 10.18
N GLY A 89 -3.32 15.83 9.52
CA GLY A 89 -4.75 15.69 9.26
C GLY A 89 -5.29 16.74 8.28
N ALA A 90 -4.43 17.40 7.50
CA ALA A 90 -4.83 18.40 6.50
C ALA A 90 -5.86 17.87 5.49
N MET A 91 -5.92 16.55 5.33
CA MET A 91 -6.82 15.83 4.44
C MET A 91 -8.15 15.42 5.12
N GLU A 92 -8.24 15.42 6.44
CA GLU A 92 -9.44 14.99 7.18
C GLU A 92 -10.61 15.97 7.01
N GLY A 93 -10.34 17.28 7.05
CA GLY A 93 -11.36 18.32 6.90
C GLY A 93 -12.12 18.24 5.57
N PRO A 94 -11.44 18.30 4.40
CA PRO A 94 -12.08 18.13 3.09
C PRO A 94 -12.83 16.80 2.97
N THR A 95 -12.29 15.74 3.54
CA THR A 95 -12.91 14.40 3.53
C THR A 95 -14.20 14.35 4.35
N GLN A 96 -14.23 14.93 5.55
CA GLN A 96 -15.43 15.02 6.39
C GLN A 96 -16.51 15.89 5.75
N PHE A 97 -16.13 16.97 5.08
CA PHE A 97 -17.06 17.82 4.33
C PHE A 97 -17.72 17.06 3.16
N LEU A 98 -16.95 16.24 2.44
CA LEU A 98 -17.50 15.38 1.40
C LEU A 98 -18.45 14.33 1.99
N LEU A 99 -18.08 13.73 3.13
CA LEU A 99 -18.90 12.72 3.82
C LEU A 99 -20.23 13.28 4.36
N SER A 100 -20.26 14.51 4.89
CA SER A 100 -21.51 15.11 5.40
C SER A 100 -22.53 15.41 4.30
N SER A 101 -22.06 15.57 3.07
CA SER A 101 -22.91 15.78 1.89
C SER A 101 -23.46 14.49 1.29
N TYR A 102 -23.05 13.32 1.79
CA TYR A 102 -23.43 12.02 1.25
C TYR A 102 -24.94 11.75 1.33
N ASP A 103 -25.57 12.03 2.47
CA ASP A 103 -26.97 11.70 2.73
C ASP A 103 -27.95 12.44 1.78
N GLN A 104 -27.49 13.54 1.16
CA GLN A 104 -28.29 14.33 0.22
C GLN A 104 -28.08 13.91 -1.25
N ARG A 105 -26.85 13.53 -1.64
CA ARG A 105 -26.46 13.30 -3.05
C ARG A 105 -25.43 12.17 -3.21
N PRO A 106 -25.82 10.89 -3.00
CA PRO A 106 -24.88 9.78 -2.89
C PRO A 106 -23.98 9.58 -4.13
N ARG A 107 -24.54 9.69 -5.35
CA ARG A 107 -23.75 9.59 -6.60
C ARG A 107 -22.79 10.77 -6.78
N GLY A 108 -23.26 11.98 -6.50
CA GLY A 108 -22.44 13.20 -6.62
C GLY A 108 -21.29 13.20 -5.62
N THR A 109 -21.53 12.76 -4.39
CA THR A 109 -20.52 12.64 -3.34
C THR A 109 -19.46 11.60 -3.68
N LEU A 110 -19.85 10.46 -4.27
CA LEU A 110 -18.89 9.44 -4.70
C LEU A 110 -18.00 9.93 -5.85
N ILE A 111 -18.57 10.64 -6.84
CA ILE A 111 -17.79 11.27 -7.91
C ILE A 111 -16.84 12.33 -7.35
N ALA A 112 -17.35 13.21 -6.47
CA ALA A 112 -16.55 14.27 -5.84
C ALA A 112 -15.41 13.68 -5.00
N MET A 113 -15.64 12.56 -4.32
CA MET A 113 -14.62 11.85 -3.55
C MET A 113 -13.55 11.25 -4.47
N PHE A 114 -13.90 10.55 -5.55
CA PHE A 114 -12.90 10.04 -6.49
C PHE A 114 -12.15 11.17 -7.21
N ALA A 115 -12.81 12.28 -7.53
CA ALA A 115 -12.14 13.47 -8.05
C ALA A 115 -11.17 14.07 -7.03
N PHE A 116 -11.54 14.11 -5.75
CA PHE A 116 -10.67 14.56 -4.67
C PHE A 116 -9.47 13.61 -4.51
N VAL A 117 -9.69 12.29 -4.49
CA VAL A 117 -8.62 11.28 -4.49
C VAL A 117 -7.67 11.50 -5.67
N PHE A 118 -8.22 11.74 -6.86
CA PHE A 118 -7.43 11.98 -8.06
C PHE A 118 -6.51 13.21 -7.88
N VAL A 119 -7.06 14.35 -7.48
CA VAL A 119 -6.26 15.56 -7.27
C VAL A 119 -5.21 15.32 -6.20
N VAL A 120 -5.55 14.66 -5.10
CA VAL A 120 -4.63 14.41 -3.99
C VAL A 120 -3.48 13.48 -4.38
N SER A 121 -3.80 12.36 -5.03
CA SER A 121 -2.81 11.38 -5.47
C SER A 121 -1.96 11.89 -6.64
N ALA A 122 -2.39 12.96 -7.32
CA ALA A 122 -1.55 13.62 -8.32
C ALA A 122 -0.37 14.35 -7.70
N PHE A 123 -0.39 14.70 -6.41
CA PHE A 123 0.70 15.44 -5.76
C PHE A 123 1.30 14.74 -4.55
N ILE A 124 0.71 13.63 -4.11
CA ILE A 124 1.18 12.81 -2.99
C ILE A 124 1.34 11.38 -3.48
N ASN A 125 2.34 10.67 -2.97
CA ASN A 125 2.54 9.26 -3.27
C ASN A 125 1.24 8.45 -3.05
N ASN A 126 0.93 7.57 -3.99
CA ASN A 126 -0.34 6.83 -4.03
C ASN A 126 -0.60 5.98 -2.77
N THR A 127 0.44 5.46 -2.11
CA THR A 127 0.31 4.52 -0.98
C THR A 127 -0.41 5.13 0.23
N PRO A 128 0.05 6.25 0.83
CA PRO A 128 -0.68 6.94 1.90
C PRO A 128 -2.12 7.30 1.56
N VAL A 129 -2.37 7.71 0.30
CA VAL A 129 -3.70 8.10 -0.16
C VAL A 129 -4.64 6.89 -0.12
N VAL A 130 -4.23 5.76 -0.70
CA VAL A 130 -5.04 4.54 -0.68
C VAL A 130 -5.32 4.08 0.75
N VAL A 131 -4.31 4.03 1.62
CA VAL A 131 -4.49 3.62 3.03
C VAL A 131 -5.52 4.50 3.75
N MET A 132 -5.51 5.81 3.48
CA MET A 132 -6.46 6.76 4.07
C MET A 132 -7.89 6.56 3.53
N PHE A 133 -8.04 6.36 2.22
CA PHE A 133 -9.35 6.30 1.58
C PHE A 133 -10.02 4.94 1.61
N VAL A 134 -9.28 3.84 1.76
CA VAL A 134 -9.83 2.49 1.96
C VAL A 134 -10.92 2.47 3.05
N PRO A 135 -10.66 2.91 4.31
CA PRO A 135 -11.67 2.83 5.37
C PRO A 135 -12.87 3.74 5.09
N ILE A 136 -12.65 4.91 4.50
CA ILE A 136 -13.72 5.86 4.12
C ILE A 136 -14.64 5.24 3.08
N LEU A 137 -14.07 4.64 2.04
CA LEU A 137 -14.81 3.98 0.97
C LEU A 137 -15.51 2.71 1.44
N VAL A 138 -14.93 1.95 2.36
CA VAL A 138 -15.61 0.81 3.01
C VAL A 138 -16.82 1.29 3.80
N ALA A 139 -16.71 2.38 4.57
CA ALA A 139 -17.83 2.94 5.32
C ALA A 139 -18.94 3.43 4.39
N ILE A 140 -18.59 4.08 3.27
CA ILE A 140 -19.55 4.51 2.25
C ILE A 140 -20.21 3.31 1.57
N ALA A 141 -19.43 2.28 1.19
CA ALA A 141 -19.98 1.06 0.58
C ALA A 141 -21.02 0.40 1.49
N ARG A 142 -20.74 0.33 2.80
CA ARG A 142 -21.68 -0.19 3.80
C ARG A 142 -22.95 0.66 3.91
N ARG A 143 -22.82 2.00 3.93
CA ARG A 143 -23.98 2.90 3.88
C ARG A 143 -24.78 2.79 2.57
N MET A 144 -24.14 2.37 1.48
CA MET A 144 -24.78 2.14 0.18
C MET A 144 -25.47 0.79 0.08
N GLU A 145 -25.36 -0.08 1.09
CA GLU A 145 -25.71 -1.50 0.99
C GLU A 145 -25.07 -2.16 -0.25
N LYS A 146 -23.82 -1.79 -0.54
CA LYS A 146 -23.01 -2.34 -1.63
C LYS A 146 -21.74 -2.96 -1.10
N SER A 147 -21.26 -3.97 -1.81
CA SER A 147 -19.96 -4.55 -1.51
C SER A 147 -18.82 -3.51 -1.66
N PRO A 148 -17.89 -3.44 -0.67
CA PRO A 148 -16.63 -2.70 -0.81
C PRO A 148 -15.80 -3.11 -2.05
N SER A 149 -15.95 -4.35 -2.53
CA SER A 149 -15.30 -4.87 -3.74
C SER A 149 -15.70 -4.13 -5.02
N LYS A 150 -16.72 -3.26 -4.99
CA LYS A 150 -17.03 -2.38 -6.13
C LYS A 150 -16.26 -1.06 -6.12
N LEU A 151 -15.61 -0.69 -5.01
CA LEU A 151 -14.92 0.60 -4.85
C LEU A 151 -13.39 0.48 -4.65
N MET A 152 -12.90 -0.70 -4.24
CA MET A 152 -11.50 -0.92 -3.88
C MET A 152 -10.53 -0.90 -5.08
N ILE A 153 -10.76 -1.67 -6.15
CA ILE A 153 -9.95 -1.55 -7.40
C ILE A 153 -10.08 -0.16 -8.03
N PRO A 154 -11.28 0.46 -8.16
CA PRO A 154 -11.41 1.83 -8.65
C PRO A 154 -10.58 2.84 -7.87
N LEU A 155 -10.49 2.71 -6.54
CA LEU A 155 -9.60 3.55 -5.72
C LEU A 155 -8.16 3.41 -6.15
N SER A 156 -7.64 2.18 -6.24
CA SER A 156 -6.26 1.97 -6.66
C SER A 156 -6.01 2.53 -8.07
N TYR A 157 -6.92 2.28 -9.01
CA TYR A 157 -6.76 2.74 -10.38
C TYR A 157 -6.82 4.27 -10.47
N VAL A 158 -7.75 4.94 -9.79
CA VAL A 158 -7.79 6.41 -9.73
C VAL A 158 -6.48 6.98 -9.16
N CYS A 159 -5.92 6.37 -8.11
CA CYS A 159 -4.63 6.79 -7.58
C CYS A 159 -3.48 6.58 -8.58
N ILE A 160 -3.45 5.46 -9.31
CA ILE A 160 -2.45 5.21 -10.36
C ILE A 160 -2.58 6.23 -11.49
N LEU A 161 -3.80 6.47 -11.97
CA LEU A 161 -4.09 7.46 -13.03
C LEU A 161 -3.68 8.87 -12.65
N ALA A 162 -4.01 9.27 -11.43
CA ALA A 162 -3.58 10.55 -10.89
C ALA A 162 -2.06 10.63 -10.75
N GLY A 163 -1.45 9.58 -10.20
CA GLY A 163 -0.01 9.52 -9.94
C GLY A 163 0.85 9.66 -11.20
N MET A 164 0.34 9.28 -12.38
CA MET A 164 1.05 9.47 -13.66
C MET A 164 0.89 10.87 -14.27
N THR A 165 0.04 11.74 -13.73
CA THR A 165 -0.17 13.09 -14.29
C THR A 165 0.90 14.11 -13.89
N THR A 166 1.60 13.91 -12.78
CA THR A 166 2.68 14.81 -12.37
C THR A 166 3.97 14.05 -12.17
N LEU A 167 5.09 14.78 -12.17
CA LEU A 167 6.38 14.17 -11.90
C LEU A 167 6.45 13.49 -10.52
N ILE A 168 5.79 14.04 -9.50
CA ILE A 168 5.86 13.50 -8.13
C ILE A 168 4.84 12.40 -7.81
N GLY A 169 3.71 12.37 -8.52
CA GLY A 169 2.57 11.52 -8.14
C GLY A 169 2.96 10.04 -7.99
N SER A 170 3.96 9.57 -8.75
CA SER A 170 4.53 8.23 -8.64
C SER A 170 6.05 8.28 -8.49
N SER A 171 6.61 7.46 -7.60
CA SER A 171 8.06 7.26 -7.48
C SER A 171 8.70 6.77 -8.78
N THR A 172 7.93 6.07 -9.62
CA THR A 172 8.35 5.59 -10.95
C THR A 172 8.63 6.75 -11.90
N ASN A 173 7.80 7.81 -11.86
CA ASN A 173 7.96 8.96 -12.75
C ASN A 173 9.27 9.71 -12.48
N LEU A 174 9.57 9.88 -11.19
CA LEU A 174 10.80 10.50 -10.73
C LEU A 174 12.03 9.70 -11.16
N LEU A 175 11.95 8.37 -11.10
CA LEU A 175 13.03 7.48 -11.52
C LEU A 175 13.33 7.58 -13.02
N VAL A 176 12.29 7.63 -13.85
CA VAL A 176 12.44 7.82 -15.31
C VAL A 176 13.01 9.20 -15.63
N ALA A 177 12.47 10.25 -15.01
CA ALA A 177 12.94 11.62 -15.21
C ALA A 177 14.41 11.80 -14.81
N GLU A 178 14.82 11.13 -13.73
CA GLU A 178 16.20 11.15 -13.27
C GLU A 178 17.15 10.47 -14.27
N GLN A 179 16.76 9.31 -14.79
CA GLN A 179 17.57 8.61 -15.78
C GLN A 179 17.65 9.34 -17.10
N LEU A 180 16.55 9.94 -17.56
CA LEU A 180 16.58 10.79 -18.74
C LEU A 180 17.63 11.89 -18.57
N ARG A 181 17.62 12.60 -17.44
CA ARG A 181 18.57 13.69 -17.20
C ARG A 181 20.00 13.19 -17.13
N THR A 182 20.23 12.06 -16.46
CA THR A 182 21.58 11.48 -16.34
C THR A 182 22.14 11.05 -17.69
N ILE A 183 21.31 10.46 -18.55
CA ILE A 183 21.76 9.84 -19.80
C ILE A 183 21.82 10.86 -20.96
N SER A 184 20.84 11.75 -21.04
CA SER A 184 20.69 12.70 -22.16
C SER A 184 20.97 14.17 -21.80
N GLY A 185 21.10 14.49 -20.51
CA GLY A 185 21.16 15.87 -20.03
C GLY A 185 19.80 16.59 -19.98
N VAL A 186 18.73 15.97 -20.52
CA VAL A 186 17.40 16.59 -20.59
C VAL A 186 16.62 16.39 -19.30
N SER A 187 16.08 17.46 -18.73
CA SER A 187 15.21 17.41 -17.55
C SER A 187 13.74 17.47 -17.94
N LEU A 188 12.91 16.60 -17.34
CA LEU A 188 11.45 16.76 -17.39
C LEU A 188 11.01 17.80 -16.37
N ASP A 189 10.20 18.76 -16.80
CA ASP A 189 9.55 19.70 -15.90
C ASP A 189 8.45 19.01 -15.10
N PHE A 190 8.04 19.65 -13.99
CA PHE A 190 7.07 19.09 -13.06
C PHE A 190 5.74 18.69 -13.74
N PHE A 191 5.27 19.52 -14.67
CA PHE A 191 4.00 19.33 -15.38
C PHE A 191 4.15 18.73 -16.79
N THR A 192 5.35 18.35 -17.24
CA THR A 192 5.54 17.70 -18.55
C THR A 192 4.64 16.46 -18.72
N PRO A 193 4.48 15.58 -17.71
CA PRO A 193 3.58 14.43 -17.82
C PRO A 193 2.08 14.78 -17.80
N THR A 194 1.69 16.02 -17.53
CA THR A 194 0.30 16.38 -17.21
C THR A 194 -0.63 16.26 -18.39
N VAL A 195 -0.25 16.84 -19.54
CA VAL A 195 -1.07 16.79 -20.75
C VAL A 195 -1.25 15.34 -21.24
N PRO A 196 -0.18 14.56 -21.48
CA PRO A 196 -0.33 13.16 -21.87
C PRO A 196 -1.01 12.32 -20.78
N GLY A 197 -0.68 12.56 -19.51
CA GLY A 197 -1.24 11.83 -18.38
C GLY A 197 -2.74 12.07 -18.21
N LEU A 198 -3.21 13.32 -18.35
CA LEU A 198 -4.64 13.64 -18.32
C LEU A 198 -5.39 13.04 -19.52
N PHE A 199 -4.77 13.01 -20.69
CA PHE A 199 -5.33 12.34 -21.87
C PHE A 199 -5.56 10.85 -21.58
N LEU A 200 -4.55 10.14 -21.09
CA LEU A 200 -4.66 8.73 -20.69
C LEU A 200 -5.64 8.53 -19.54
N ALA A 201 -5.59 9.39 -18.53
CA ALA A 201 -6.48 9.34 -17.38
C ALA A 201 -7.94 9.54 -17.79
N ALA A 202 -8.24 10.33 -18.82
CA ALA A 202 -9.60 10.47 -19.33
C ALA A 202 -10.16 9.13 -19.83
N PHE A 203 -9.40 8.39 -20.66
CA PHE A 203 -9.79 7.05 -21.09
C PHE A 203 -9.93 6.09 -19.91
N GLY A 204 -8.99 6.17 -18.96
CA GLY A 204 -9.02 5.36 -17.75
C GLY A 204 -10.23 5.63 -16.85
N LEU A 205 -10.60 6.89 -16.65
CA LEU A 205 -11.77 7.29 -15.87
C LEU A 205 -13.06 6.84 -16.54
N VAL A 206 -13.17 6.95 -17.88
CA VAL A 206 -14.29 6.40 -18.65
C VAL A 206 -14.40 4.88 -18.43
N TYR A 207 -13.28 4.16 -18.49
CA TYR A 207 -13.26 2.73 -18.21
C TYR A 207 -13.71 2.41 -16.78
N ILE A 208 -13.21 3.15 -15.78
CA ILE A 208 -13.57 2.98 -14.36
C ILE A 208 -15.06 3.24 -14.11
N VAL A 209 -15.66 4.21 -14.79
CA VAL A 209 -17.07 4.59 -14.61
C VAL A 209 -18.01 3.63 -15.33
N PHE A 210 -17.69 3.23 -16.56
CA PHE A 210 -18.64 2.49 -17.41
C PHE A 210 -18.35 0.98 -17.48
N VAL A 211 -17.09 0.57 -17.54
CA VAL A 211 -16.74 -0.83 -17.82
C VAL A 211 -16.48 -1.57 -16.52
N LEU A 212 -15.59 -1.04 -15.69
CA LEU A 212 -15.11 -1.67 -14.48
C LEU A 212 -16.21 -2.10 -13.49
N PRO A 213 -17.30 -1.35 -13.23
CA PRO A 213 -18.34 -1.76 -12.29
C PRO A 213 -19.10 -3.02 -12.73
N ARG A 214 -19.09 -3.31 -14.05
CA ARG A 214 -19.69 -4.50 -14.65
C ARG A 214 -18.76 -5.72 -14.59
N LEU A 215 -17.44 -5.51 -14.63
CA LEU A 215 -16.45 -6.60 -14.59
C LEU A 215 -16.09 -7.02 -13.16
N LEU A 216 -16.13 -6.09 -12.21
CA LEU A 216 -15.79 -6.37 -10.82
C LEU A 216 -16.82 -7.32 -10.21
N PRO A 217 -16.38 -8.36 -9.49
CA PRO A 217 -17.30 -9.26 -8.84
C PRO A 217 -18.08 -8.52 -7.75
N ASP A 218 -19.33 -8.91 -7.54
CA ASP A 218 -20.04 -8.49 -6.33
C ASP A 218 -19.73 -9.51 -5.24
N ARG A 219 -18.65 -9.24 -4.50
CA ARG A 219 -18.28 -10.04 -3.34
C ARG A 219 -18.63 -9.23 -2.13
N ASP A 220 -19.88 -9.34 -1.70
CA ASP A 220 -20.12 -9.06 -0.31
C ASP A 220 -19.10 -9.86 0.50
N THR A 221 -18.54 -9.19 1.50
CA THR A 221 -18.03 -9.92 2.64
C THR A 221 -19.09 -10.96 2.99
N MET A 222 -18.72 -12.20 3.35
CA MET A 222 -19.73 -13.15 3.86
C MET A 222 -20.58 -12.57 5.02
N GLU A 223 -20.23 -11.38 5.53
CA GLU A 223 -21.11 -10.43 6.21
C GLU A 223 -22.49 -10.21 5.56
N GLY A 224 -22.66 -10.08 4.23
CA GLY A 224 -23.97 -9.83 3.59
C GLY A 224 -24.88 -11.05 3.55
N GLU A 225 -24.34 -12.21 3.17
CA GLU A 225 -25.10 -13.47 3.11
C GLU A 225 -25.38 -14.05 4.51
N LEU A 226 -24.53 -13.81 5.51
CA LEU A 226 -24.84 -14.14 6.92
C LEU A 226 -25.62 -13.02 7.65
N ALA A 227 -25.56 -11.76 7.22
CA ALA A 227 -26.43 -10.69 7.76
C ALA A 227 -27.85 -10.70 7.16
N GLY A 228 -28.09 -11.47 6.10
CA GLY A 228 -29.45 -11.81 5.65
C GLY A 228 -30.27 -12.53 6.73
N SER A 229 -29.62 -13.01 7.79
CA SER A 229 -30.24 -13.53 9.01
C SER A 229 -29.93 -12.65 10.22
N GLY A 230 -30.36 -11.39 10.22
CA GLY A 230 -30.81 -10.61 11.41
C GLY A 230 -29.90 -10.40 12.63
N GLU A 231 -28.75 -11.05 12.75
CA GLU A 231 -27.91 -11.06 13.95
C GLU A 231 -26.46 -10.76 13.56
N GLY A 232 -25.85 -9.76 14.21
CA GLY A 232 -24.51 -9.25 13.89
C GLY A 232 -23.37 -10.28 14.02
N ARG A 233 -22.12 -9.83 13.76
CA ARG A 233 -20.91 -10.66 13.82
C ARG A 233 -20.81 -11.44 15.14
N GLN A 234 -20.70 -12.77 15.08
CA GLN A 234 -20.50 -13.64 16.25
C GLN A 234 -19.02 -13.83 16.58
N TYR A 235 -18.65 -13.59 17.84
CA TYR A 235 -17.34 -13.79 18.44
C TYR A 235 -17.37 -15.01 19.35
N ILE A 236 -16.27 -15.76 19.40
CA ILE A 236 -16.10 -16.85 20.36
C ILE A 236 -15.52 -16.26 21.65
N ALA A 237 -16.26 -16.36 22.75
CA ALA A 237 -15.81 -16.01 24.10
C ALA A 237 -15.76 -17.26 24.98
N GLN A 238 -15.01 -17.18 26.09
CA GLN A 238 -14.88 -18.25 27.07
C GLN A 238 -15.40 -17.76 28.41
N ILE A 239 -16.32 -18.49 29.04
CA ILE A 239 -16.84 -18.16 30.37
C ILE A 239 -16.34 -19.24 31.33
N GLU A 240 -15.54 -18.85 32.32
CA GLU A 240 -15.09 -19.76 33.37
C GLU A 240 -16.11 -19.76 34.52
N VAL A 241 -16.61 -20.95 34.87
CA VAL A 241 -17.56 -21.13 35.97
C VAL A 241 -16.76 -21.29 37.26
N THR A 242 -16.60 -20.21 38.02
CA THR A 242 -16.03 -20.24 39.38
C THR A 242 -17.05 -20.76 40.42
N ALA A 243 -16.61 -21.02 41.65
CA ALA A 243 -17.48 -21.57 42.71
C ALA A 243 -18.71 -20.71 43.01
N ASP A 244 -18.56 -19.38 42.95
CA ASP A 244 -19.63 -18.40 43.18
C ASP A 244 -20.30 -17.92 41.88
N HIS A 245 -20.03 -18.58 40.75
CA HIS A 245 -20.50 -18.13 39.45
C HIS A 245 -22.01 -18.36 39.27
N PRO A 246 -22.78 -17.40 38.72
CA PRO A 246 -24.24 -17.54 38.52
C PRO A 246 -24.69 -18.74 37.66
N LEU A 247 -23.76 -19.29 36.87
CA LEU A 247 -23.97 -20.48 36.03
C LEU A 247 -23.70 -21.80 36.77
N ALA A 248 -23.14 -21.79 37.98
CA ALA A 248 -22.87 -23.00 38.75
C ALA A 248 -24.19 -23.70 39.12
N GLY A 249 -24.26 -25.01 38.88
CA GLY A 249 -25.44 -25.85 39.12
C GLY A 249 -26.57 -25.69 38.09
N LYS A 250 -26.39 -24.85 37.06
CA LYS A 250 -27.41 -24.65 36.01
C LYS A 250 -27.37 -25.78 34.98
N ARG A 251 -28.56 -26.14 34.48
CA ARG A 251 -28.78 -27.12 33.42
C ARG A 251 -29.40 -26.44 32.21
N PRO A 252 -29.02 -26.81 30.98
CA PRO A 252 -29.66 -26.29 29.78
C PRO A 252 -31.05 -26.90 29.60
N VAL A 253 -31.97 -26.12 29.04
CA VAL A 253 -33.32 -26.55 28.67
C VAL A 253 -33.39 -26.52 27.15
N ALA A 254 -33.63 -27.68 26.52
CA ALA A 254 -33.59 -27.84 25.05
C ALA A 254 -32.25 -27.37 24.43
N GLY A 255 -31.13 -27.76 25.03
CA GLY A 255 -29.78 -27.42 24.58
C GLY A 255 -29.34 -25.97 24.83
N MET A 256 -30.19 -25.11 25.39
CA MET A 256 -29.89 -23.69 25.64
C MET A 256 -29.87 -23.34 27.13
N PHE A 257 -28.94 -22.47 27.52
CA PHE A 257 -28.85 -21.95 28.89
C PHE A 257 -29.65 -20.65 28.99
N ALA A 258 -30.74 -20.64 29.76
CA ALA A 258 -31.64 -19.48 29.87
C ALA A 258 -30.94 -18.21 30.42
N ASP A 259 -29.85 -18.40 31.18
CA ASP A 259 -29.05 -17.31 31.74
C ASP A 259 -28.08 -16.67 30.73
N LEU A 260 -27.94 -17.25 29.53
CA LEU A 260 -27.13 -16.76 28.42
C LEU A 260 -28.03 -16.47 27.18
N PRO A 261 -28.98 -15.51 27.27
CA PRO A 261 -29.82 -15.15 26.13
C PRO A 261 -28.98 -14.61 24.98
N ASP A 262 -29.36 -14.95 23.74
CA ASP A 262 -28.70 -14.50 22.49
C ASP A 262 -27.22 -14.93 22.36
N MET A 263 -26.84 -16.01 23.06
CA MET A 263 -25.53 -16.64 22.95
C MET A 263 -25.69 -18.13 22.63
N THR A 264 -24.88 -18.63 21.70
CA THR A 264 -24.84 -20.05 21.38
C THR A 264 -23.70 -20.72 22.15
N VAL A 265 -24.01 -21.58 23.11
CA VAL A 265 -22.98 -22.45 23.73
C VAL A 265 -22.49 -23.44 22.67
N ARG A 266 -21.18 -23.49 22.45
CA ARG A 266 -20.54 -24.34 21.42
C ARG A 266 -19.86 -25.55 22.01
N MET A 267 -19.29 -25.41 23.21
CA MET A 267 -18.56 -26.46 23.90
C MET A 267 -18.53 -26.14 25.40
N ILE A 268 -18.58 -27.18 26.23
CA ILE A 268 -18.29 -27.07 27.67
C ILE A 268 -17.05 -27.93 27.90
N GLN A 269 -16.06 -27.41 28.61
CA GLN A 269 -14.86 -28.15 28.89
C GLN A 269 -14.68 -28.35 30.38
N ARG A 270 -14.50 -29.61 30.78
CA ARG A 270 -14.32 -30.03 32.17
C ARG A 270 -12.96 -30.68 32.32
N GLY A 271 -12.01 -29.95 32.89
CA GLY A 271 -10.60 -30.37 32.90
C GLY A 271 -10.08 -30.57 31.48
N GLU A 272 -9.59 -31.77 31.15
CA GLU A 272 -9.07 -32.12 29.82
C GLU A 272 -10.15 -32.62 28.83
N HIS A 273 -11.39 -32.82 29.28
CA HIS A 273 -12.46 -33.39 28.43
C HIS A 273 -13.36 -32.30 27.85
N ALA A 274 -13.51 -32.31 26.52
CA ALA A 274 -14.45 -31.47 25.80
C ALA A 274 -15.82 -32.15 25.70
N LEU A 275 -16.86 -31.50 26.22
CA LEU A 275 -18.26 -31.89 26.09
C LEU A 275 -18.88 -31.08 24.94
N LEU A 276 -19.44 -31.78 23.95
CA LEU A 276 -20.03 -31.22 22.74
C LEU A 276 -21.57 -31.27 22.82
N PRO A 277 -22.30 -30.47 22.01
CA PRO A 277 -23.75 -30.55 21.93
C PRO A 277 -24.22 -31.95 21.48
N PRO A 278 -25.43 -32.39 21.89
CA PRO A 278 -26.42 -31.68 22.70
C PRO A 278 -26.10 -31.69 24.21
N PHE A 279 -26.37 -30.58 24.90
CA PHE A 279 -25.98 -30.38 26.30
C PHE A 279 -27.03 -30.81 27.34
N ASP A 280 -28.13 -31.45 26.91
CA ASP A 280 -29.39 -31.61 27.67
C ASP A 280 -29.27 -32.31 29.05
N GLN A 281 -28.14 -32.97 29.33
CA GLN A 281 -27.90 -33.70 30.59
C GLN A 281 -26.71 -33.15 31.38
N ILE A 282 -26.13 -32.02 30.96
CA ILE A 282 -24.91 -31.48 31.54
C ILE A 282 -25.26 -30.38 32.55
N GLU A 283 -24.92 -30.63 33.81
CA GLU A 283 -24.93 -29.63 34.86
C GLU A 283 -23.56 -28.96 34.93
N LEU A 284 -23.55 -27.62 34.88
CA LEU A 284 -22.33 -26.81 34.98
C LEU A 284 -21.77 -26.87 36.42
N LYS A 285 -20.49 -27.21 36.54
CA LYS A 285 -19.77 -27.29 37.81
C LYS A 285 -18.68 -26.22 37.89
N ALA A 286 -18.28 -25.89 39.11
CA ALA A 286 -17.10 -25.05 39.32
C ALA A 286 -15.87 -25.69 38.63
N GLY A 287 -15.13 -24.89 37.87
CA GLY A 287 -14.02 -25.33 37.03
C GLY A 287 -14.39 -25.70 35.58
N ASP A 288 -15.68 -25.65 35.21
CA ASP A 288 -16.09 -25.80 33.82
C ASP A 288 -15.79 -24.52 33.01
N LEU A 289 -15.33 -24.69 31.78
CA LEU A 289 -15.06 -23.60 30.84
C LEU A 289 -16.07 -23.68 29.68
N VAL A 290 -16.98 -22.70 29.62
CA VAL A 290 -18.08 -22.65 28.66
C VAL A 290 -17.66 -21.78 27.47
N ILE A 291 -17.51 -22.39 26.30
CA ILE A 291 -17.18 -21.69 25.06
C ILE A 291 -18.46 -21.27 24.37
N VAL A 292 -18.64 -19.97 24.16
CA VAL A 292 -19.87 -19.36 23.66
C VAL A 292 -19.59 -18.54 22.40
N ALA A 293 -20.51 -18.59 21.43
CA ALA A 293 -20.52 -17.69 20.28
C ALA A 293 -21.58 -16.61 20.50
N ALA A 294 -21.20 -15.34 20.47
CA ALA A 294 -22.09 -14.22 20.78
C ALA A 294 -21.71 -12.95 20.00
N THR A 295 -22.66 -12.06 19.74
CA THR A 295 -22.38 -10.82 19.01
C THR A 295 -21.63 -9.80 19.88
N ARG A 296 -20.99 -8.81 19.24
CA ARG A 296 -20.37 -7.67 19.95
C ARG A 296 -21.38 -6.99 20.89
N GLN A 297 -22.61 -6.78 20.42
CA GLN A 297 -23.66 -6.13 21.20
C GLN A 297 -24.05 -6.98 22.41
N THR A 298 -24.19 -8.30 22.23
CA THR A 298 -24.49 -9.25 23.30
C THR A 298 -23.39 -9.28 24.35
N LEU A 299 -22.12 -9.35 23.95
CA LEU A 299 -20.97 -9.33 24.86
C LEU A 299 -20.85 -7.99 25.62
N SER A 300 -21.08 -6.86 24.95
CA SER A 300 -21.09 -5.54 25.58
C SER A 300 -22.25 -5.38 26.58
N ASN A 301 -23.43 -5.92 26.25
CA ASN A 301 -24.59 -5.91 27.13
C ASN A 301 -24.38 -6.80 28.35
N LEU A 302 -23.73 -7.96 28.20
CA LEU A 302 -23.36 -8.81 29.32
C LEU A 302 -22.34 -8.12 30.25
N LEU A 303 -21.30 -7.50 29.70
CA LEU A 303 -20.29 -6.81 30.50
C LEU A 303 -20.86 -5.61 31.27
N SER A 304 -21.83 -4.89 30.68
CA SER A 304 -22.45 -3.73 31.34
C SER A 304 -23.54 -4.10 32.36
N LYS A 305 -24.31 -5.16 32.13
CA LYS A 305 -25.44 -5.54 32.99
C LYS A 305 -25.15 -6.69 33.97
N ARG A 306 -24.19 -7.56 33.65
CA ARG A 306 -23.88 -8.80 34.36
C ARG A 306 -22.37 -9.06 34.38
N ALA A 307 -21.59 -8.08 34.84
CA ALA A 307 -20.13 -8.17 34.92
C ALA A 307 -19.64 -9.43 35.69
N ASP A 308 -20.45 -9.92 36.65
CA ASP A 308 -20.18 -11.13 37.42
C ASP A 308 -20.00 -12.39 36.56
N PHE A 309 -20.62 -12.45 35.38
CA PHE A 309 -20.50 -13.60 34.45
C PHE A 309 -19.13 -13.67 33.76
N MET A 310 -18.34 -12.60 33.80
CA MET A 310 -17.02 -12.52 33.16
C MET A 310 -15.90 -12.37 34.19
N ARG A 311 -16.25 -12.43 35.49
CA ARG A 311 -15.34 -12.22 36.61
C ARG A 311 -14.20 -13.25 36.64
N GLY A 312 -14.51 -14.51 36.35
CA GLY A 312 -13.52 -15.58 36.21
C GLY A 312 -12.45 -15.25 35.15
N MET A 313 -12.81 -14.67 33.99
CA MET A 313 -11.82 -14.27 32.98
C MET A 313 -10.93 -13.10 33.42
N LEU A 314 -11.52 -12.13 34.13
CA LEU A 314 -10.82 -10.94 34.65
C LEU A 314 -9.78 -11.34 35.72
N GLU A 315 -10.12 -12.35 36.53
CA GLU A 315 -9.31 -12.87 37.64
C GLU A 315 -8.30 -13.96 37.20
N ALA A 316 -8.66 -14.87 36.29
CA ALA A 316 -7.82 -15.99 35.84
C ALA A 316 -6.63 -15.58 34.94
N SER A 317 -6.67 -14.38 34.36
CA SER A 317 -5.61 -13.87 33.47
C SER A 317 -4.43 -13.22 34.21
N GLY A 318 -4.21 -13.53 35.49
CA GLY A 318 -3.07 -13.09 36.32
C GLY A 318 -3.16 -11.65 36.87
N PRO A 319 -2.29 -11.29 37.83
CA PRO A 319 -2.30 -9.98 38.49
C PRO A 319 -1.70 -8.91 37.58
N GLY A 320 -2.54 -8.24 36.79
CA GLY A 320 -2.23 -6.95 36.18
C GLY A 320 -2.95 -5.84 36.93
N GLU A 321 -2.43 -4.60 36.91
CA GLU A 321 -3.02 -3.45 37.59
C GLU A 321 -4.54 -3.41 37.40
N ASN A 322 -5.27 -3.46 38.51
CA ASN A 322 -6.72 -3.29 38.49
C ASN A 322 -7.03 -1.90 37.92
N PRO A 323 -8.08 -1.76 37.08
CA PRO A 323 -8.48 -0.46 36.55
C PRO A 323 -8.66 0.54 37.70
N THR A 324 -7.99 1.67 37.62
CA THR A 324 -8.12 2.77 38.59
C THR A 324 -9.57 3.28 38.60
N PRO A 325 -10.15 3.65 39.77
CA PRO A 325 -11.50 4.22 39.81
C PRO A 325 -11.56 5.51 38.97
N GLY A 326 -12.24 5.45 37.82
CA GLY A 326 -12.34 6.56 36.85
C GLY A 326 -11.94 6.19 35.42
N ASP A 327 -11.31 5.05 35.19
CA ASP A 327 -10.99 4.57 33.84
C ASP A 327 -12.23 4.00 33.15
N SER A 328 -12.61 4.62 32.02
CA SER A 328 -13.65 4.07 31.15
C SER A 328 -13.11 2.83 30.43
N LEU A 329 -13.77 1.70 30.69
CA LEU A 329 -13.52 0.42 30.04
C LEU A 329 -14.15 0.43 28.64
N MET A 330 -13.41 -0.07 27.65
CA MET A 330 -13.81 -0.06 26.24
C MET A 330 -13.59 -1.44 25.62
N ILE A 331 -14.51 -1.83 24.72
CA ILE A 331 -14.38 -3.01 23.87
C ILE A 331 -14.10 -2.54 22.45
N THR A 332 -13.00 -2.99 21.86
CA THR A 332 -12.60 -2.61 20.50
C THR A 332 -12.19 -3.84 19.67
N GLU A 333 -12.22 -3.71 18.35
CA GLU A 333 -11.75 -4.75 17.44
C GLU A 333 -10.35 -4.38 16.94
N ALA A 334 -9.45 -5.35 16.78
CA ALA A 334 -8.12 -5.17 16.20
C ALA A 334 -7.75 -6.33 15.28
N VAL A 335 -7.14 -6.06 14.13
CA VAL A 335 -6.70 -7.07 13.16
C VAL A 335 -5.20 -7.32 13.30
N VAL A 336 -4.78 -8.58 13.29
CA VAL A 336 -3.36 -8.95 13.28
C VAL A 336 -2.74 -8.53 11.94
N ALA A 337 -1.77 -7.60 11.99
CA ALA A 337 -1.16 -7.03 10.80
C ALA A 337 -0.35 -8.09 9.99
N PRO A 338 -0.27 -7.97 8.65
CA PRO A 338 0.66 -8.79 7.86
C PRO A 338 2.11 -8.58 8.32
N GLY A 339 2.82 -9.67 8.62
CA GLY A 339 4.18 -9.62 9.17
C GLY A 339 4.27 -9.35 10.67
N SER A 340 3.13 -9.36 11.38
CA SER A 340 3.07 -9.21 12.83
C SER A 340 3.88 -10.30 13.55
N ARG A 341 4.58 -9.90 14.62
CA ARG A 341 5.33 -10.81 15.51
C ARG A 341 4.43 -11.75 16.32
N LEU A 342 3.12 -11.50 16.31
CA LEU A 342 2.10 -12.33 16.95
C LEU A 342 1.79 -13.60 16.13
N ILE A 343 2.12 -13.59 14.83
CA ILE A 343 1.82 -14.69 13.92
C ILE A 343 2.52 -15.97 14.36
N GLY A 344 1.77 -17.08 14.38
CA GLY A 344 2.25 -18.41 14.74
C GLY A 344 2.33 -18.68 16.24
N ARG A 345 2.02 -17.69 17.09
CA ARG A 345 2.02 -17.80 18.56
C ARG A 345 0.61 -17.81 19.12
N THR A 346 0.41 -18.45 20.27
CA THR A 346 -0.88 -18.39 20.98
C THR A 346 -0.98 -17.17 21.88
N ILE A 347 -2.21 -16.75 22.24
CA ILE A 347 -2.44 -15.60 23.16
C ILE A 347 -1.67 -15.79 24.48
N GLN A 348 -1.63 -17.02 24.99
CA GLN A 348 -0.89 -17.38 26.20
C GLN A 348 0.62 -17.24 26.04
N GLN A 349 1.19 -17.72 24.93
CA GLN A 349 2.62 -17.57 24.62
C GLN A 349 3.06 -16.12 24.45
N ILE A 350 2.15 -15.27 23.97
CA ILE A 350 2.41 -13.84 23.78
C ILE A 350 2.39 -13.09 25.13
N GLY A 351 1.66 -13.60 26.14
CA GLY A 351 1.40 -12.84 27.36
C GLY A 351 0.62 -11.56 27.06
N PHE A 352 -0.38 -11.64 26.19
CA PHE A 352 -1.03 -10.48 25.55
C PHE A 352 -1.46 -9.38 26.53
N ARG A 353 -2.04 -9.75 27.68
CA ARG A 353 -2.44 -8.80 28.74
C ARG A 353 -1.27 -8.03 29.33
N HIS A 354 -0.14 -8.70 29.59
CA HIS A 354 1.05 -8.05 30.13
C HIS A 354 1.74 -7.16 29.09
N ALA A 355 1.70 -7.56 27.81
CA ALA A 355 2.30 -6.80 26.73
C ALA A 355 1.49 -5.55 26.35
N THR A 356 0.15 -5.63 26.41
CA THR A 356 -0.73 -4.60 25.84
C THR A 356 -1.67 -3.92 26.85
N GLY A 357 -1.78 -4.46 28.08
CA GLY A 357 -2.77 -4.02 29.07
C GLY A 357 -4.21 -4.44 28.73
N CYS A 358 -4.44 -5.11 27.60
CA CYS A 358 -5.77 -5.48 27.12
C CYS A 358 -6.01 -6.99 27.21
N ILE A 359 -7.26 -7.37 27.41
CA ILE A 359 -7.75 -8.75 27.46
C ILE A 359 -8.40 -9.07 26.12
N VAL A 360 -8.08 -10.22 25.53
CA VAL A 360 -8.75 -10.68 24.32
C VAL A 360 -10.05 -11.39 24.72
N LEU A 361 -11.19 -10.81 24.35
CA LEU A 361 -12.53 -11.36 24.57
C LEU A 361 -12.94 -12.39 23.51
N GLY A 362 -12.42 -12.25 22.27
CA GLY A 362 -12.73 -13.17 21.19
C GLY A 362 -11.74 -13.12 20.04
N ILE A 363 -11.65 -14.21 19.28
CA ILE A 363 -10.87 -14.31 18.04
C ILE A 363 -11.80 -14.71 16.90
N GLN A 364 -11.62 -14.06 15.75
CA GLN A 364 -12.28 -14.41 14.49
C GLN A 364 -11.23 -14.68 13.41
N ARG A 365 -11.33 -15.82 12.72
CA ARG A 365 -10.43 -16.24 11.63
C ARG A 365 -11.20 -16.60 10.37
N ARG A 366 -11.20 -15.70 9.38
CA ARG A 366 -11.79 -15.93 8.04
C ARG A 366 -13.20 -16.55 8.15
N SER A 367 -13.57 -17.38 7.18
CA SER A 367 -14.82 -18.17 7.13
C SER A 367 -14.69 -19.56 7.78
N ARG A 368 -13.72 -19.77 8.68
CA ARG A 368 -13.53 -21.06 9.37
C ARG A 368 -13.91 -20.91 10.84
N MET A 369 -14.94 -21.64 11.26
CA MET A 369 -15.32 -21.71 12.67
C MET A 369 -14.23 -22.44 13.45
N ILE A 370 -13.56 -21.74 14.37
CA ILE A 370 -12.52 -22.31 15.22
C ILE A 370 -13.20 -23.10 16.35
N ARG A 371 -12.82 -24.38 16.49
CA ARG A 371 -13.42 -25.31 17.47
C ARG A 371 -12.48 -25.64 18.65
N SER A 372 -11.42 -24.84 18.85
CA SER A 372 -10.36 -25.08 19.83
C SER A 372 -10.38 -24.04 20.96
N ARG A 373 -9.74 -24.34 22.10
CA ARG A 373 -9.56 -23.39 23.21
C ARG A 373 -8.86 -22.12 22.74
N MET A 374 -9.30 -20.97 23.23
CA MET A 374 -8.74 -19.66 22.87
C MET A 374 -7.22 -19.55 23.13
N GLY A 375 -6.73 -20.19 24.19
CA GLY A 375 -5.30 -20.26 24.53
C GLY A 375 -4.44 -21.15 23.62
N GLU A 376 -5.05 -22.04 22.82
CA GLU A 376 -4.37 -22.96 21.91
C GLU A 376 -4.38 -22.45 20.45
N ILE A 377 -5.15 -21.41 20.17
CA ILE A 377 -5.27 -20.81 18.84
C ILE A 377 -3.98 -20.02 18.54
N ARG A 378 -3.20 -20.52 17.58
CA ARG A 378 -2.03 -19.80 17.02
C ARG A 378 -2.51 -18.71 16.07
N LEU A 379 -2.20 -17.46 16.34
CA LEU A 379 -2.66 -16.31 15.55
C LEU A 379 -2.11 -16.33 14.12
N GLU A 380 -2.94 -15.90 13.17
CA GLU A 380 -2.60 -15.75 11.76
C GLU A 380 -2.75 -14.29 11.32
N ALA A 381 -2.05 -13.91 10.24
CA ALA A 381 -2.26 -12.61 9.63
C ALA A 381 -3.72 -12.46 9.17
N GLY A 382 -4.36 -11.35 9.55
CA GLY A 382 -5.76 -11.09 9.26
C GLY A 382 -6.77 -11.66 10.27
N ASP A 383 -6.33 -12.27 11.36
CA ASP A 383 -7.22 -12.59 12.49
C ASP A 383 -7.76 -11.30 13.12
N THR A 384 -9.05 -11.26 13.42
CA THR A 384 -9.68 -10.15 14.16
C THR A 384 -9.82 -10.54 15.64
N LEU A 385 -9.24 -9.73 16.52
CA LEU A 385 -9.30 -9.84 17.96
C LEU A 385 -10.32 -8.85 18.50
N LEU A 386 -11.23 -9.31 19.34
CA LEU A 386 -12.07 -8.45 20.17
C LEU A 386 -11.34 -8.20 21.48
N LEU A 387 -10.99 -6.96 21.77
CA LEU A 387 -10.15 -6.55 22.89
C LEU A 387 -10.96 -5.77 23.90
N PHE A 388 -10.67 -5.97 25.18
CA PHE A 388 -11.24 -5.26 26.32
C PHE A 388 -10.15 -4.70 27.21
N GLY A 389 -10.30 -3.45 27.64
CA GLY A 389 -9.30 -2.78 28.45
C GLY A 389 -9.68 -1.34 28.76
N SER A 390 -8.83 -0.65 29.52
CA SER A 390 -9.01 0.77 29.79
C SER A 390 -8.77 1.61 28.54
N THR A 391 -9.38 2.79 28.50
CA THR A 391 -9.18 3.75 27.40
C THR A 391 -7.71 4.13 27.20
N SER A 392 -6.90 4.11 28.27
CA SER A 392 -5.45 4.38 28.22
C SER A 392 -4.66 3.26 27.53
N SER A 393 -4.91 2.00 27.86
CA SER A 393 -4.30 0.83 27.19
C SER A 393 -4.71 0.74 25.71
N MET A 394 -5.96 1.06 25.40
CA MET A 394 -6.44 1.11 24.00
C MET A 394 -5.75 2.18 23.16
N ARG A 395 -5.39 3.34 23.76
CA ARG A 395 -4.60 4.36 23.04
C ARG A 395 -3.17 3.89 22.76
N GLN A 396 -2.56 3.14 23.67
CA GLN A 396 -1.21 2.60 23.46
C GLN A 396 -1.19 1.57 22.31
N LEU A 397 -2.22 0.72 22.21
CA LEU A 397 -2.38 -0.23 21.10
C LEU A 397 -2.41 0.44 19.71
N ARG A 398 -2.82 1.70 19.59
CA ARG A 398 -2.82 2.44 18.30
C ARG A 398 -1.43 2.64 17.72
N SER A 399 -0.42 2.64 18.57
CA SER A 399 0.98 2.79 18.15
C SER A 399 1.67 1.46 17.87
N ASP A 400 0.99 0.34 18.14
CA ASP A 400 1.50 -0.99 17.90
C ASP A 400 1.45 -1.31 16.40
N ARG A 401 2.53 -1.90 15.89
CA ARG A 401 2.65 -2.32 14.48
C ARG A 401 2.09 -3.72 14.24
N ASP A 402 1.95 -4.49 15.31
CA ASP A 402 1.56 -5.89 15.25
C ASP A 402 0.03 -6.07 15.20
N LEU A 403 -0.75 -5.01 15.50
CA LEU A 403 -2.22 -4.96 15.53
C LEU A 403 -2.77 -3.68 14.88
N LEU A 404 -3.86 -3.81 14.12
CA LEU A 404 -4.57 -2.72 13.44
C LEU A 404 -5.96 -2.55 14.06
N LEU A 405 -6.15 -1.54 14.90
CA LEU A 405 -7.45 -1.25 15.53
C LEU A 405 -8.51 -0.87 14.48
N MET A 406 -9.66 -1.56 14.51
CA MET A 406 -10.79 -1.41 13.60
C MET A 406 -11.83 -0.40 14.09
N GLU A 407 -11.83 -0.05 15.38
CA GLU A 407 -12.79 0.92 15.91
C GLU A 407 -12.29 2.36 15.79
N TRP A 408 -13.00 3.12 14.97
CA TRP A 408 -12.76 4.51 14.67
C TRP A 408 -13.30 5.40 15.80
N ALA A 409 -12.48 5.64 16.81
CA ALA A 409 -12.66 6.78 17.69
C ALA A 409 -11.40 7.67 17.59
N THR A 410 -11.51 8.69 16.75
CA THR A 410 -10.62 9.86 16.66
C THR A 410 -9.13 9.55 16.52
N THR A 411 -8.61 9.74 15.31
CA THR A 411 -7.23 10.21 15.10
C THR A 411 -6.87 11.24 16.17
N ALA A 412 -5.62 11.24 16.66
CA ALA A 412 -5.15 12.27 17.57
C ALA A 412 -5.63 13.62 17.03
N LEU A 413 -6.48 14.34 17.79
CA LEU A 413 -7.17 15.56 17.33
C LEU A 413 -6.23 16.36 16.45
N ALA A 414 -6.49 16.34 15.13
CA ALA A 414 -5.65 17.02 14.17
C ALA A 414 -5.66 18.49 14.57
N ASP A 415 -4.50 19.02 14.96
CA ASP A 415 -4.39 20.43 15.33
C ASP A 415 -4.72 21.26 14.08
N PRO A 416 -5.88 21.95 14.04
CA PRO A 416 -6.34 22.60 12.82
C PRO A 416 -5.37 23.70 12.37
N ARG A 417 -4.58 24.25 13.29
CA ARG A 417 -3.54 25.23 12.97
C ARG A 417 -2.41 24.60 12.18
N ARG A 418 -1.94 23.42 12.59
CA ARG A 418 -0.88 22.68 11.88
C ARG A 418 -1.37 22.18 10.53
N ALA A 419 -2.63 21.74 10.44
CA ALA A 419 -3.26 21.40 9.17
C ALA A 419 -3.28 22.59 8.20
N ASN A 420 -3.59 23.80 8.67
CA ASN A 420 -3.58 25.01 7.84
C ASN A 420 -2.18 25.40 7.39
N VAL A 421 -1.20 25.33 8.29
CA VAL A 421 0.22 25.61 7.98
C VAL A 421 0.74 24.62 6.95
N ALA A 422 0.47 23.31 7.11
CA ALA A 422 0.87 22.29 6.14
C ALA A 422 0.26 22.54 4.75
N ARG A 423 -1.03 22.91 4.68
CA ARG A 423 -1.70 23.28 3.42
C ARG A 423 -1.05 24.48 2.76
N ALA A 424 -0.73 25.52 3.53
CA ALA A 424 -0.09 26.72 3.01
C ALA A 424 1.33 26.43 2.47
N ILE A 425 2.14 25.66 3.21
CA ILE A 425 3.49 25.29 2.78
C ILE A 425 3.42 24.48 1.49
N PHE A 426 2.56 23.46 1.43
CA PHE A 426 2.42 22.64 0.24
C PHE A 426 1.93 23.43 -0.97
N ALA A 427 0.92 24.30 -0.81
CA ALA A 427 0.48 25.19 -1.87
C ALA A 427 1.62 26.09 -2.35
N GLY A 428 2.44 26.61 -1.44
CA GLY A 428 3.64 27.38 -1.76
C GLY A 428 4.64 26.60 -2.59
N VAL A 429 4.95 25.36 -2.22
CA VAL A 429 5.85 24.47 -3.00
C VAL A 429 5.30 24.22 -4.40
N VAL A 430 4.00 23.91 -4.52
CA VAL A 430 3.34 23.66 -5.81
C VAL A 430 3.34 24.92 -6.69
N ILE A 431 3.01 26.09 -6.13
CA ILE A 431 3.01 27.36 -6.88
C ILE A 431 4.43 27.73 -7.34
N ALA A 432 5.44 27.57 -6.47
CA ALA A 432 6.84 27.83 -6.82
C ALA A 432 7.32 26.91 -7.95
N ALA A 433 6.94 25.63 -7.92
CA ALA A 433 7.21 24.67 -8.99
C ALA A 433 6.46 25.02 -10.29
N ALA A 434 5.18 25.40 -10.20
CA ALA A 434 4.33 25.72 -11.35
C ALA A 434 4.75 26.98 -12.11
N THR A 435 5.20 27.99 -11.37
CA THR A 435 5.63 29.28 -11.93
C THR A 435 7.09 29.28 -12.36
N SER A 436 7.81 28.17 -12.15
CA SER A 436 9.27 28.07 -12.36
C SER A 436 10.05 29.20 -11.67
N LEU A 437 9.54 29.72 -10.56
CA LEU A 437 10.14 30.85 -9.84
C LEU A 437 11.51 30.48 -9.26
N MET A 438 11.69 29.21 -8.91
CA MET A 438 12.95 28.64 -8.46
C MET A 438 13.02 27.15 -8.82
N PRO A 439 14.22 26.54 -8.86
CA PRO A 439 14.37 25.11 -9.06
C PRO A 439 13.57 24.32 -8.04
N ILE A 440 12.90 23.26 -8.48
CA ILE A 440 12.02 22.48 -7.61
C ILE A 440 12.77 21.83 -6.44
N ALA A 441 14.06 21.55 -6.61
CA ALA A 441 14.95 21.10 -5.54
C ALA A 441 15.01 22.11 -4.38
N LEU A 442 15.12 23.39 -4.70
CA LEU A 442 15.14 24.45 -3.68
C LEU A 442 13.76 24.63 -3.04
N ALA A 443 12.70 24.67 -3.86
CA ALA A 443 11.32 24.82 -3.36
C ALA A 443 10.93 23.68 -2.41
N SER A 444 11.22 22.44 -2.80
CA SER A 444 10.94 21.24 -2.00
C SER A 444 11.76 21.19 -0.72
N PHE A 445 13.04 21.55 -0.77
CA PHE A 445 13.90 21.62 0.41
C PHE A 445 13.41 22.67 1.41
N LEU A 446 13.10 23.89 0.96
CA LEU A 446 12.50 24.93 1.79
C LEU A 446 11.16 24.49 2.37
N GLY A 447 10.33 23.81 1.57
CA GLY A 447 9.07 23.23 2.03
C GLY A 447 9.25 22.18 3.13
N ALA A 448 10.21 21.27 2.98
CA ALA A 448 10.52 20.25 3.97
C ALA A 448 11.02 20.86 5.29
N VAL A 449 11.91 21.85 5.20
CA VAL A 449 12.39 22.61 6.38
C VAL A 449 11.25 23.37 7.03
N ALA A 450 10.38 24.04 6.26
CA ALA A 450 9.22 24.76 6.77
C ALA A 450 8.20 23.83 7.45
N MET A 451 8.01 22.60 6.95
CA MET A 451 7.14 21.60 7.60
C MET A 451 7.64 21.21 8.99
N ILE A 452 8.97 21.08 9.15
CA ILE A 452 9.58 20.76 10.45
C ILE A 452 9.53 21.99 11.37
N ALA A 453 9.94 23.15 10.86
CA ALA A 453 9.95 24.41 11.62
C ALA A 453 8.55 24.84 12.07
N GLY A 454 7.53 24.63 11.23
CA GLY A 454 6.13 24.88 11.52
C GLY A 454 5.48 23.84 12.44
N GLY A 455 6.23 22.85 12.93
CA GLY A 455 5.73 21.82 13.85
C GLY A 455 4.73 20.84 13.22
N CYS A 456 4.65 20.79 11.89
CA CYS A 456 3.82 19.83 11.15
C CYS A 456 4.39 18.42 11.25
N LEU A 457 5.73 18.31 11.28
CA LEU A 457 6.47 17.07 11.53
C LEU A 457 7.55 17.30 12.59
N ASN A 458 7.79 16.28 13.42
CA ASN A 458 9.02 16.22 14.20
C ASN A 458 10.17 15.61 13.38
N THR A 459 11.42 15.81 13.83
CA THR A 459 12.62 15.32 13.13
C THR A 459 12.61 13.80 12.93
N ARG A 460 12.07 13.03 13.87
CA ARG A 460 11.93 11.56 13.75
C ARG A 460 10.91 11.17 12.68
N GLN A 461 9.80 11.89 12.56
CA GLN A 461 8.78 11.66 11.54
C GLN A 461 9.31 12.05 10.15
N ALA A 462 10.03 13.17 10.05
CA ALA A 462 10.69 13.57 8.80
C ALA A 462 11.74 12.54 8.37
N ALA A 463 12.59 12.06 9.29
CA ALA A 463 13.55 11.00 9.00
C ALA A 463 12.88 9.68 8.58
N ARG A 464 11.71 9.35 9.14
CA ARG A 464 10.91 8.18 8.72
C ARG A 464 10.20 8.37 7.39
N ALA A 465 9.98 9.61 6.95
CA ALA A 465 9.37 9.91 5.66
C ALA A 465 10.34 9.66 4.49
N VAL A 466 11.65 9.70 4.76
CA VAL A 466 12.69 9.35 3.80
C VAL A 466 12.65 7.84 3.55
N ASP A 467 12.21 7.45 2.36
CA ASP A 467 12.19 6.04 1.96
C ASP A 467 13.57 5.62 1.45
N ILE A 468 14.26 4.83 2.27
CA ILE A 468 15.58 4.26 1.93
C ILE A 468 15.52 3.37 0.68
N ARG A 469 14.35 2.77 0.38
CA ARG A 469 14.13 2.00 -0.86
C ARG A 469 14.33 2.89 -2.07
N ILE A 470 13.64 4.02 -2.10
CA ILE A 470 13.69 4.98 -3.21
C ILE A 470 15.12 5.53 -3.36
N TYR A 471 15.79 5.83 -2.24
CA TYR A 471 17.16 6.32 -2.23
C TYR A 471 18.16 5.31 -2.84
N LEU A 472 18.15 4.08 -2.34
CA LEU A 472 19.04 3.02 -2.84
C LEU A 472 18.73 2.63 -4.28
N LEU A 473 17.45 2.55 -4.61
CA LEU A 473 16.97 2.21 -5.94
C LEU A 473 17.44 3.23 -6.98
N ILE A 474 17.19 4.52 -6.76
CA ILE A 474 17.60 5.58 -7.70
C ILE A 474 19.12 5.62 -7.85
N GLY A 475 19.87 5.56 -6.74
CA GLY A 475 21.33 5.54 -6.80
C GLY A 475 21.86 4.34 -7.57
N SER A 476 21.31 3.14 -7.34
CA SER A 476 21.69 1.93 -8.08
C SER A 476 21.33 1.99 -9.56
N ALA A 477 20.19 2.60 -9.89
CA ALA A 477 19.74 2.76 -11.26
C ALA A 477 20.64 3.71 -12.05
N ILE A 478 21.07 4.82 -11.43
CA ILE A 478 22.03 5.74 -12.02
C ILE A 478 23.37 5.03 -12.23
N ALA A 479 23.88 4.33 -11.21
CA ALA A 479 25.13 3.58 -11.33
C ALA A 479 25.09 2.55 -12.47
N LEU A 480 23.98 1.82 -12.58
CA LEU A 480 23.77 0.81 -13.63
C LEU A 480 23.60 1.45 -15.01
N GLY A 481 22.86 2.55 -15.12
CA GLY A 481 22.70 3.32 -16.36
C GLY A 481 24.04 3.86 -16.87
N THR A 482 24.84 4.44 -15.97
CA THR A 482 26.20 4.91 -16.29
C THR A 482 27.11 3.76 -16.74
N ALA A 483 27.08 2.62 -16.05
CA ALA A 483 27.84 1.43 -16.44
C ALA A 483 27.43 0.92 -17.84
N LEU A 484 26.13 0.90 -18.12
CA LEU A 484 25.59 0.42 -19.40
C LEU A 484 25.89 1.37 -20.57
N GLN A 485 25.88 2.68 -20.32
CA GLN A 485 26.24 3.71 -21.28
C GLN A 485 27.73 3.65 -21.64
N ILE A 486 28.61 3.67 -20.63
CA ILE A 486 30.06 3.71 -20.85
C ILE A 486 30.56 2.42 -21.53
N THR A 487 29.94 1.27 -21.24
CA THR A 487 30.30 -0.01 -21.89
C THR A 487 29.66 -0.22 -23.27
N GLY A 488 28.81 0.69 -23.75
CA GLY A 488 28.11 0.55 -25.03
C GLY A 488 26.96 -0.48 -25.05
N GLY A 489 26.63 -1.09 -23.90
CA GLY A 489 25.55 -2.06 -23.79
C GLY A 489 24.16 -1.43 -24.05
N ALA A 490 24.00 -0.14 -23.74
CA ALA A 490 22.78 0.60 -24.01
C ALA A 490 22.54 0.73 -25.54
N ASP A 491 23.59 1.01 -26.30
CA ASP A 491 23.52 1.13 -27.76
C ASP A 491 23.22 -0.21 -28.43
N LEU A 492 23.77 -1.31 -27.91
CA LEU A 492 23.46 -2.65 -28.42
C LEU A 492 21.98 -3.00 -28.24
N LEU A 493 21.43 -2.76 -27.04
CA LEU A 493 20.01 -2.99 -26.76
C LEU A 493 19.11 -2.08 -27.60
N ALA A 494 19.45 -0.80 -27.71
CA ALA A 494 18.74 0.15 -28.55
C ALA A 494 18.73 -0.29 -30.02
N THR A 495 19.89 -0.71 -30.56
CA THR A 495 20.01 -1.17 -31.95
C THR A 495 19.11 -2.37 -32.23
N GLY A 496 19.03 -3.33 -31.29
CA GLY A 496 18.15 -4.49 -31.42
C GLY A 496 16.67 -4.10 -31.52
N VAL A 497 16.23 -3.12 -30.72
CA VAL A 497 14.83 -2.63 -30.76
C VAL A 497 14.58 -1.78 -32.01
N VAL A 498 15.49 -0.86 -32.34
CA VAL A 498 15.37 0.06 -33.46
C VAL A 498 15.38 -0.70 -34.79
N THR A 499 16.25 -1.68 -34.99
CA THR A 499 16.31 -2.44 -36.26
C THR A 499 15.01 -3.16 -36.61
N VAL A 500 14.28 -3.64 -35.61
CA VAL A 500 13.01 -4.35 -35.80
C VAL A 500 11.86 -3.40 -36.14
N PHE A 501 11.81 -2.23 -35.49
CA PHE A 501 10.63 -1.35 -35.52
C PHE A 501 10.82 -0.02 -36.29
N SER A 502 12.06 0.44 -36.50
CA SER A 502 12.38 1.66 -37.25
C SER A 502 11.77 1.73 -38.66
N PRO A 503 11.71 0.63 -39.45
CA PRO A 503 11.08 0.66 -40.77
C PRO A 503 9.59 1.07 -40.76
N PHE A 504 8.92 0.95 -39.61
CA PHE A 504 7.50 1.27 -39.44
C PHE A 504 7.26 2.67 -38.82
N GLY A 505 8.34 3.43 -38.54
CA GLY A 505 8.29 4.80 -38.03
C GLY A 505 8.33 4.95 -36.50
N PRO A 506 8.61 6.17 -35.98
CA PRO A 506 8.79 6.42 -34.54
C PRO A 506 7.57 6.09 -33.68
N VAL A 507 6.36 6.31 -34.22
CA VAL A 507 5.10 6.02 -33.53
C VAL A 507 4.96 4.52 -33.25
N VAL A 508 5.27 3.67 -34.24
CA VAL A 508 5.19 2.21 -34.09
C VAL A 508 6.23 1.70 -33.12
N LEU A 509 7.45 2.26 -33.16
CA LEU A 509 8.51 1.94 -32.20
C LEU A 509 8.08 2.26 -30.76
N MET A 510 7.59 3.48 -30.49
CA MET A 510 7.11 3.85 -29.14
C MET A 510 5.90 3.02 -28.71
N SER A 511 4.99 2.71 -29.63
CA SER A 511 3.83 1.84 -29.35
C SER A 511 4.25 0.41 -28.98
N ALA A 512 5.21 -0.17 -29.71
CA ALA A 512 5.76 -1.50 -29.43
C ALA A 512 6.52 -1.54 -28.10
N MET A 513 7.32 -0.50 -27.82
CA MET A 513 7.97 -0.35 -26.52
C MET A 513 6.93 -0.22 -25.40
N PHE A 514 5.90 0.59 -25.57
CA PHE A 514 4.86 0.78 -24.57
C PHE A 514 4.22 -0.54 -24.17
N ILE A 515 3.75 -1.34 -25.13
CA ILE A 515 3.07 -2.60 -24.80
C ILE A 515 4.02 -3.62 -24.18
N LEU A 516 5.28 -3.69 -24.64
CA LEU A 516 6.29 -4.57 -24.04
C LEU A 516 6.54 -4.21 -22.57
N ILE A 517 6.77 -2.93 -22.30
CA ILE A 517 7.00 -2.39 -20.95
C ILE A 517 5.75 -2.61 -20.08
N ALA A 518 4.56 -2.34 -20.62
CA ALA A 518 3.29 -2.53 -19.92
C ALA A 518 3.03 -3.99 -19.53
N LEU A 519 3.36 -4.95 -20.40
CA LEU A 519 3.23 -6.37 -20.07
C LEU A 519 4.24 -6.78 -18.99
N LEU A 520 5.49 -6.32 -19.10
CA LEU A 520 6.54 -6.66 -18.14
C LEU A 520 6.32 -6.01 -16.77
N THR A 521 5.79 -4.79 -16.70
CA THR A 521 5.50 -4.10 -15.42
C THR A 521 4.41 -4.79 -14.59
N ASN A 522 3.64 -5.70 -15.19
CA ASN A 522 2.67 -6.52 -14.45
C ASN A 522 3.32 -7.75 -13.80
N VAL A 523 4.56 -8.09 -14.16
CA VAL A 523 5.34 -9.20 -13.58
C VAL A 523 6.46 -8.66 -12.69
N LEU A 524 7.11 -7.59 -13.15
CA LEU A 524 8.14 -6.83 -12.47
C LEU A 524 7.52 -5.76 -11.56
N SER A 525 8.33 -5.15 -10.68
CA SER A 525 7.92 -3.91 -10.03
C SER A 525 8.00 -2.73 -11.02
N ASN A 526 7.11 -1.75 -10.89
CA ASN A 526 7.13 -0.53 -11.73
C ASN A 526 8.50 0.15 -11.74
N SER A 527 9.12 0.18 -10.56
CA SER A 527 10.47 0.70 -10.36
C SER A 527 11.52 -0.06 -11.17
N ALA A 528 11.56 -1.40 -11.09
CA ALA A 528 12.52 -2.20 -11.85
C ALA A 528 12.35 -2.00 -13.37
N THR A 529 11.09 -1.94 -13.82
CA THR A 529 10.75 -1.71 -15.23
C THR A 529 11.25 -0.35 -15.71
N ALA A 530 11.00 0.72 -14.96
CA ALA A 530 11.49 2.05 -15.30
C ALA A 530 13.02 2.10 -15.40
N ILE A 531 13.74 1.38 -14.52
CA ILE A 531 15.21 1.33 -14.56
C ILE A 531 15.73 0.63 -15.79
N LEU A 532 15.10 -0.48 -16.15
CA LEU A 532 15.54 -1.28 -17.27
C LEU A 532 15.33 -0.55 -18.60
N PHE A 533 14.15 0.04 -18.77
CA PHE A 533 13.71 0.48 -20.09
C PHE A 533 14.03 1.94 -20.41
N THR A 534 14.29 2.80 -19.41
CA THR A 534 14.65 4.20 -19.70
C THR A 534 15.94 4.33 -20.51
N PRO A 535 17.06 3.66 -20.17
CA PRO A 535 18.28 3.75 -20.96
C PRO A 535 18.12 3.21 -22.38
N ILE A 536 17.33 2.13 -22.54
CA ILE A 536 17.03 1.52 -23.83
C ILE A 536 16.20 2.48 -24.69
N ALA A 537 15.18 3.12 -24.10
CA ALA A 537 14.30 4.05 -24.80
C ALA A 537 15.04 5.32 -25.23
N VAL A 538 15.88 5.88 -24.36
CA VAL A 538 16.71 7.05 -24.66
C VAL A 538 17.74 6.72 -25.75
N GLY A 539 18.40 5.55 -25.67
CA GLY A 539 19.30 5.08 -26.72
C GLY A 539 18.58 4.91 -28.07
N ALA A 540 17.37 4.34 -28.06
CA ALA A 540 16.55 4.20 -29.27
C ALA A 540 16.16 5.55 -29.88
N ALA A 541 15.81 6.54 -29.05
CA ALA A 541 15.51 7.90 -29.49
C ALA A 541 16.72 8.54 -30.19
N ASN A 542 17.89 8.44 -29.57
CA ASN A 542 19.14 9.01 -30.10
C ASN A 542 19.51 8.39 -31.45
N GLN A 543 19.32 7.08 -31.64
CA GLN A 543 19.64 6.40 -32.90
C GLN A 543 18.78 6.86 -34.08
N ILE A 544 17.52 7.21 -33.85
CA ILE A 544 16.61 7.68 -34.88
C ILE A 544 16.53 9.21 -34.96
N GLY A 545 17.30 9.93 -34.13
CA GLY A 545 17.29 11.39 -34.04
C GLY A 545 15.97 11.98 -33.51
N ALA A 546 15.21 11.24 -32.70
CA ALA A 546 13.96 11.71 -32.09
C ALA A 546 14.21 12.29 -30.69
N ASP A 547 13.26 13.10 -30.19
CA ASP A 547 13.33 13.68 -28.84
C ASP A 547 13.34 12.58 -27.74
N PRO A 548 14.44 12.46 -26.95
CA PRO A 548 14.53 11.50 -25.85
C PRO A 548 13.44 11.65 -24.80
N SER A 549 12.88 12.85 -24.65
CA SER A 549 11.82 13.15 -23.68
C SER A 549 10.56 12.34 -23.96
N LEU A 550 10.20 12.13 -25.23
CA LEU A 550 9.01 11.36 -25.63
C LEU A 550 9.18 9.86 -25.36
N PHE A 551 10.39 9.35 -25.56
CA PHE A 551 10.75 7.97 -25.25
C PHE A 551 10.78 7.74 -23.73
N ALA A 552 11.29 8.69 -22.96
CA ALA A 552 11.18 8.65 -21.51
C ALA A 552 9.71 8.72 -21.04
N LEU A 553 8.87 9.59 -21.62
CA LEU A 553 7.44 9.61 -21.32
C LEU A 553 6.75 8.28 -21.67
N THR A 554 7.16 7.63 -22.77
CA THR A 554 6.69 6.28 -23.13
C THR A 554 6.97 5.28 -22.02
N VAL A 555 8.20 5.25 -21.50
CA VAL A 555 8.59 4.37 -20.39
C VAL A 555 7.83 4.74 -19.12
N LEU A 556 7.71 6.03 -18.81
CA LEU A 556 7.00 6.56 -17.64
C LEU A 556 5.56 6.06 -17.62
N PHE A 557 4.80 6.26 -18.69
CA PHE A 557 3.40 5.83 -18.73
C PHE A 557 3.28 4.32 -18.74
N ALA A 558 4.07 3.63 -19.56
CA ALA A 558 4.01 2.18 -19.68
C ALA A 558 4.37 1.47 -18.36
N ALA A 559 5.41 1.92 -17.64
CA ALA A 559 5.81 1.34 -16.36
C ALA A 559 4.74 1.51 -15.26
N ASN A 560 3.88 2.53 -15.35
CA ASN A 560 2.76 2.72 -14.42
C ASN A 560 1.48 1.93 -14.80
N THR A 561 1.46 1.15 -15.90
CA THR A 561 0.29 0.34 -16.33
C THR A 561 0.16 -1.02 -15.61
N CYS A 562 0.49 -1.05 -14.32
CA CYS A 562 0.41 -2.22 -13.44
C CYS A 562 -1.03 -2.51 -12.97
N PHE A 563 -1.98 -2.68 -13.90
CA PHE A 563 -3.39 -2.88 -13.57
C PHE A 563 -3.79 -4.34 -13.42
N ALA A 564 -3.11 -5.24 -14.13
CA ALA A 564 -3.54 -6.63 -14.34
C ALA A 564 -3.10 -7.59 -13.23
N THR A 565 -2.19 -7.18 -12.34
CA THR A 565 -1.74 -8.01 -11.22
C THR A 565 -1.74 -7.24 -9.90
N PRO A 566 -1.98 -7.94 -8.77
CA PRO A 566 -1.86 -7.33 -7.45
C PRO A 566 -0.40 -7.09 -7.06
N ILE A 567 0.54 -7.90 -7.56
CA ILE A 567 1.95 -7.89 -7.16
C ILE A 567 2.71 -6.71 -7.78
N GLY A 568 2.34 -6.29 -8.99
CA GLY A 568 3.08 -5.24 -9.72
C GLY A 568 3.12 -3.88 -8.99
N TYR A 569 2.17 -3.61 -8.08
CA TYR A 569 2.15 -2.33 -7.37
C TYR A 569 1.52 -2.38 -5.98
N GLN A 570 2.12 -1.66 -5.04
CA GLN A 570 1.76 -1.69 -3.62
C GLN A 570 0.31 -1.27 -3.35
N THR A 571 -0.25 -0.33 -4.12
CA THR A 571 -1.65 0.09 -3.94
C THR A 571 -2.63 -1.02 -4.28
N ASN A 572 -2.32 -1.86 -5.28
CA ASN A 572 -3.16 -2.99 -5.64
C ASN A 572 -3.21 -4.02 -4.51
N LEU A 573 -2.09 -4.29 -3.83
CA LEU A 573 -2.05 -5.17 -2.65
C LEU A 573 -2.89 -4.62 -1.50
N LEU A 574 -2.81 -3.32 -1.23
CA LEU A 574 -3.54 -2.67 -0.14
C LEU A 574 -5.05 -2.77 -0.29
N VAL A 575 -5.56 -2.73 -1.53
CA VAL A 575 -7.00 -2.85 -1.81
C VAL A 575 -7.46 -4.30 -1.97
N MET A 576 -6.54 -5.25 -2.13
CA MET A 576 -6.83 -6.67 -2.31
C MET A 576 -7.58 -7.28 -1.11
N GLY A 577 -7.10 -6.98 0.10
CA GLY A 577 -7.70 -7.45 1.34
C GLY A 577 -9.11 -6.90 1.57
N PRO A 578 -9.28 -5.57 1.68
CA PRO A 578 -10.59 -4.93 1.88
C PRO A 578 -11.60 -5.28 0.78
N GLY A 579 -11.13 -5.44 -0.47
CA GLY A 579 -11.97 -5.77 -1.63
C GLY A 579 -12.24 -7.27 -1.81
N HIS A 580 -11.62 -8.14 -1.01
CA HIS A 580 -11.76 -9.60 -1.11
C HIS A 580 -11.47 -10.14 -2.53
N TYR A 581 -10.51 -9.52 -3.22
CA TYR A 581 -10.17 -9.89 -4.60
C TYR A 581 -9.26 -11.10 -4.66
N ARG A 582 -9.41 -11.87 -5.73
CA ARG A 582 -8.52 -12.95 -6.15
C ARG A 582 -7.66 -12.43 -7.30
N PHE A 583 -6.54 -13.11 -7.56
CA PHE A 583 -5.63 -12.77 -8.66
C PHE A 583 -6.35 -12.62 -10.01
N MET A 584 -7.29 -13.52 -10.33
CA MET A 584 -8.05 -13.47 -11.59
C MET A 584 -8.95 -12.23 -11.72
N ASP A 585 -9.37 -11.62 -10.60
CA ASP A 585 -10.17 -10.39 -10.64
C ASP A 585 -9.32 -9.21 -11.15
N TYR A 586 -8.03 -9.18 -10.82
CA TYR A 586 -7.10 -8.18 -11.34
C TYR A 586 -6.83 -8.38 -12.83
N ILE A 587 -6.63 -9.61 -13.31
CA ILE A 587 -6.46 -9.84 -14.75
C ILE A 587 -7.72 -9.38 -15.50
N ARG A 588 -8.91 -9.78 -15.02
CA ARG A 588 -10.17 -9.42 -15.66
C ARG A 588 -10.40 -7.91 -15.68
N ALA A 589 -10.11 -7.21 -14.58
CA ALA A 589 -10.28 -5.77 -14.48
C ALA A 589 -9.18 -4.98 -15.20
N GLY A 590 -7.95 -5.47 -15.18
CA GLY A 590 -6.76 -4.71 -15.54
C GLY A 590 -6.23 -5.00 -16.94
N ALA A 591 -6.35 -6.23 -17.46
CA ALA A 591 -5.88 -6.52 -18.82
C ALA A 591 -6.58 -5.66 -19.89
N PRO A 592 -7.92 -5.44 -19.85
CA PRO A 592 -8.56 -4.52 -20.79
C PRO A 592 -8.08 -3.07 -20.62
N MET A 593 -7.78 -2.65 -19.38
CA MET A 593 -7.25 -1.33 -19.08
C MET A 593 -5.84 -1.13 -19.67
N VAL A 594 -4.97 -2.16 -19.61
CA VAL A 594 -3.63 -2.12 -20.23
C VAL A 594 -3.74 -1.93 -21.74
N VAL A 595 -4.62 -2.69 -22.41
CA VAL A 595 -4.84 -2.55 -23.85
C VAL A 595 -5.41 -1.18 -24.20
N LEU A 596 -6.37 -0.68 -23.41
CA LEU A 596 -6.94 0.66 -23.58
C LEU A 596 -5.85 1.73 -23.48
N PHE A 597 -4.94 1.60 -22.51
CA PHE A 597 -3.84 2.54 -22.31
C PHE A 597 -2.85 2.51 -23.45
N TRP A 598 -2.51 1.32 -23.94
CA TRP A 598 -1.66 1.17 -25.11
C TRP A 598 -2.25 1.84 -26.36
N ILE A 599 -3.55 1.63 -26.62
CA ILE A 599 -4.24 2.27 -27.74
C ILE A 599 -4.31 3.79 -27.54
N ALA A 600 -4.70 4.26 -26.35
CA ALA A 600 -4.80 5.68 -26.04
C ALA A 600 -3.45 6.39 -26.15
N PHE A 601 -2.37 5.76 -25.67
CA PHE A 601 -1.02 6.29 -25.80
C PHE A 601 -0.55 6.34 -27.25
N THR A 602 -0.79 5.26 -28.00
CA THR A 602 -0.47 5.22 -29.42
C THR A 602 -1.22 6.31 -30.19
N LEU A 603 -2.51 6.51 -29.88
CA LEU A 603 -3.32 7.60 -30.44
C LEU A 603 -2.76 8.98 -30.09
N TYR A 604 -2.40 9.21 -28.83
CA TYR A 604 -1.82 10.48 -28.38
C TYR A 604 -0.54 10.82 -29.15
N ILE A 605 0.39 9.86 -29.26
CA ILE A 605 1.62 10.07 -30.04
C ILE A 605 1.29 10.28 -31.52
N SER A 606 0.36 9.50 -32.08
CA SER A 606 -0.01 9.64 -33.49
C SER A 606 -0.55 11.03 -33.79
N LEU A 607 -1.35 11.60 -32.87
CA LEU A 607 -1.86 12.97 -32.97
C LEU A 607 -0.74 14.01 -32.84
N LEU A 608 0.23 13.81 -31.94
CA LEU A 608 1.39 14.72 -31.82
C LEU A 608 2.17 14.82 -33.14
N TYR A 609 2.46 13.67 -33.78
CA TYR A 609 3.15 13.64 -35.08
C TYR A 609 2.26 14.12 -36.23
N ALA A 610 0.95 13.87 -36.20
CA ALA A 610 0.05 14.29 -37.27
C ALA A 610 -0.20 15.82 -37.31
N PHE A 611 -0.02 16.49 -36.18
CA PHE A 611 -0.20 17.95 -36.05
C PHE A 611 1.13 18.72 -35.99
N ASP A 612 2.26 18.09 -36.30
CA ASP A 612 3.62 18.67 -36.22
C ASP A 612 3.88 19.38 -34.88
N LEU A 613 3.36 18.81 -33.78
CA LEU A 613 3.58 19.33 -32.42
C LEU A 613 4.92 18.88 -31.83
N VAL A 614 5.67 18.05 -32.57
CA VAL A 614 7.00 17.48 -32.24
C VAL A 614 7.82 17.38 -33.51
#